data_AF-A0A1B7MDH5-F1
#
_entry.id   AF-A0A1B7MDH5-F1
#
_cell.length_a   1.000
_cell.length_b   1.000
_cell.length_c   1.000
_cell.angle_alpha   90.00
_cell.angle_beta   90.00
_cell.angle_gamma   90.00
#
_symmetry.space_group_name_H-M   'P 1'
#
loop_
_entity.id
_entity.type
_entity.pdbx_description
1 polymer ?
#
loop_
_entity_poly.entity_id
_entity_poly.type
_entity_poly.pdbx_seq_one_letter_code
_entity_poly.pdbx_strand_id
1 'polypeptide(L)'
;LRAYQPVGIDHFYTWDTIEMAKAIYDSGYLSEAHQGTIFSIQVPGSIPLYRLYNPTTVDHLYTTSTAQKESAAAQDGYRYEEIAGYVYESDVCDSVPLYHLYSYAGTDNFYTIDEEEAVNVAAHDGYTMVGTAAWVIPTDQTQTFTKTHS
;
A
#
# COMPACT_ATOMS: atom_id res chain seq x y z
N LEU A 1 3.42 5.12 5.66
CA LEU A 1 4.85 5.18 5.25
C LEU A 1 5.05 4.23 4.07
N ARG A 2 5.95 4.57 3.14
CA ARG A 2 6.31 3.76 1.96
C ARG A 2 7.83 3.63 1.89
N ALA A 3 8.33 2.47 1.48
CA ALA A 3 9.74 2.28 1.19
C ALA A 3 9.93 1.21 0.11
N TYR A 4 11.05 1.29 -0.62
CA TYR A 4 11.38 0.39 -1.71
C TYR A 4 12.70 -0.34 -1.48
N GLN A 5 12.74 -1.64 -1.76
CA GLN A 5 13.95 -2.45 -1.65
C GLN A 5 14.46 -2.89 -3.04
N PRO A 6 15.60 -2.37 -3.51
CA PRO A 6 16.02 -2.50 -4.91
C PRO A 6 16.57 -3.87 -5.29
N VAL A 7 16.92 -4.72 -4.32
CA VAL A 7 17.55 -6.04 -4.61
C VAL A 7 16.51 -7.13 -4.83
N GLY A 8 15.48 -7.18 -3.97
CA GLY A 8 14.33 -8.07 -4.09
C GLY A 8 13.19 -7.47 -4.92
N ILE A 9 13.22 -6.16 -5.18
CA ILE A 9 12.19 -5.41 -5.91
C ILE A 9 10.85 -5.53 -5.17
N ASP A 10 10.80 -4.87 -4.01
CA ASP A 10 9.64 -4.92 -3.11
C ASP A 10 9.27 -3.51 -2.64
N HIS A 11 7.99 -3.17 -2.73
CA HIS A 11 7.44 -2.02 -2.02
C HIS A 11 6.79 -2.42 -0.70
N PHE A 12 7.30 -1.81 0.38
CA PHE A 12 6.83 -2.02 1.73
C PHE A 12 6.03 -0.82 2.26
N TYR A 13 4.89 -1.11 2.90
CA TYR A 13 3.95 -0.12 3.42
C TYR A 13 3.62 -0.43 4.87
N THR A 14 3.76 0.58 5.73
CA THR A 14 3.34 0.46 7.12
C THR A 14 2.95 1.81 7.69
N TRP A 15 2.06 1.80 8.68
CA TRP A 15 1.77 2.97 9.50
C TRP A 15 2.66 3.03 10.75
N ASP A 16 3.37 1.95 11.10
CA ASP A 16 4.28 1.89 12.23
C ASP A 16 5.67 2.43 11.86
N THR A 17 6.03 3.56 12.47
CA THR A 17 7.35 4.19 12.32
C THR A 17 8.51 3.32 12.79
N ILE A 18 8.30 2.44 13.77
CA ILE A 18 9.33 1.53 14.28
C ILE A 18 9.58 0.41 13.27
N GLU A 19 8.51 -0.14 12.70
CA GLU A 19 8.60 -1.14 11.65
C GLU A 19 9.31 -0.58 10.40
N MET A 20 8.94 0.62 9.98
CA MET A 20 9.61 1.30 8.87
C MET A 20 11.10 1.54 9.16
N ALA A 21 11.45 1.98 10.38
CA ALA A 21 12.84 2.18 10.75
C ALA A 21 13.66 0.87 10.68
N LYS A 22 13.09 -0.26 11.09
CA LYS A 22 13.71 -1.58 10.96
C LYS A 22 13.88 -1.99 9.51
N ALA A 23 12.85 -1.80 8.67
CA ALA A 23 12.95 -2.11 7.24
C ALA A 23 14.12 -1.35 6.58
N ILE A 24 14.29 -0.07 6.93
CA ILE A 24 15.39 0.75 6.41
C ILE A 24 16.75 0.31 6.96
N TYR A 25 16.86 0.13 8.28
CA TYR A 25 18.15 -0.11 8.94
C TYR A 25 18.65 -1.55 8.79
N ASP A 26 17.76 -2.53 8.87
CA ASP A 26 18.10 -3.96 8.91
C ASP A 26 17.89 -4.67 7.57
N SER A 27 16.97 -4.18 6.73
CA SER A 27 16.51 -4.90 5.52
C SER A 27 16.83 -4.19 4.20
N GLY A 28 17.52 -3.05 4.25
CA GLY A 28 18.01 -2.35 3.06
C GLY A 28 16.94 -1.61 2.25
N TYR A 29 15.81 -1.29 2.87
CA TYR A 29 14.77 -0.47 2.24
C TYR A 29 15.17 1.01 2.20
N LEU A 30 14.74 1.70 1.14
CA LEU A 30 14.89 3.13 0.95
C LEU A 30 13.53 3.79 1.17
N SER A 31 13.44 4.72 2.13
CA SER A 31 12.19 5.45 2.39
C SER A 31 11.75 6.26 1.17
N GLU A 32 10.45 6.25 0.91
CA GLU A 32 9.82 7.05 -0.14
C GLU A 32 8.75 7.97 0.42
N ALA A 33 8.29 8.92 -0.40
CA ALA A 33 7.11 9.70 -0.09
C ALA A 33 5.88 8.79 0.01
N HIS A 34 4.97 9.10 0.93
CA HIS A 34 3.68 8.43 1.05
C HIS A 34 2.61 9.50 1.25
N GLN A 35 1.42 9.25 0.71
CA GLN A 35 0.36 10.27 0.66
C GLN A 35 -0.97 9.76 1.23
N GLY A 36 -1.05 8.52 1.72
CA GLY A 36 -2.25 7.92 2.29
C GLY A 36 -2.01 7.33 3.68
N THR A 37 -3.08 7.29 4.47
CA THR A 37 -3.11 6.66 5.80
C THR A 37 -4.29 5.71 5.95
N ILE A 38 -4.06 4.63 6.71
CA ILE A 38 -5.06 3.63 7.09
C ILE A 38 -5.39 3.78 8.58
N PHE A 39 -6.49 3.18 9.04
CA PHE A 39 -6.84 3.17 10.45
C PHE A 39 -6.12 2.02 11.18
N SER A 40 -5.52 2.30 12.34
CA SER A 40 -4.89 1.27 13.18
C SER A 40 -5.90 0.44 13.98
N ILE A 41 -7.15 0.89 14.06
CA ILE A 41 -8.27 0.19 14.70
C ILE A 41 -9.48 0.18 13.76
N GLN A 42 -10.35 -0.81 13.92
CA GLN A 42 -11.58 -0.85 13.13
C GLN A 42 -12.51 0.30 13.53
N VAL A 43 -12.89 1.12 12.56
CA VAL A 43 -13.91 2.17 12.68
C VAL A 43 -15.19 1.77 11.93
N PRO A 44 -16.35 2.37 12.22
CA PRO A 44 -17.58 2.09 11.50
C PRO A 44 -17.41 2.25 9.98
N GLY A 45 -17.84 1.24 9.21
CA GLY A 45 -17.72 1.23 7.74
C GLY A 45 -16.34 0.82 7.20
N SER A 46 -15.35 0.55 8.07
CA SER A 46 -14.05 0.05 7.64
C SER A 46 -13.94 -1.49 7.67
N ILE A 47 -13.13 -2.01 6.77
CA ILE A 47 -12.82 -3.43 6.59
C ILE A 47 -11.32 -3.68 6.76
N PRO A 48 -10.89 -4.90 7.13
CA PRO A 48 -9.47 -5.21 7.30
C PRO A 48 -8.72 -5.17 5.97
N LEU A 49 -7.51 -4.59 6.01
CA LEU A 49 -6.48 -4.74 4.99
C LEU A 49 -5.47 -5.77 5.49
N TYR A 50 -5.44 -6.91 4.82
CA TYR A 50 -4.51 -8.01 5.14
C TYR A 50 -3.16 -7.75 4.49
N ARG A 51 -2.07 -8.04 5.22
CA ARG A 51 -0.71 -8.09 4.68
C ARG A 51 -0.23 -9.53 4.63
N LEU A 52 0.34 -9.91 3.50
CA LEU A 52 1.01 -11.18 3.31
C LEU A 52 2.42 -10.95 2.76
N TYR A 53 3.34 -11.84 3.10
CA TYR A 53 4.72 -11.78 2.63
C TYR A 53 5.13 -13.09 1.95
N ASN A 54 5.74 -13.00 0.78
CA ASN A 54 6.36 -14.13 0.10
C ASN A 54 7.88 -14.08 0.29
N PRO A 55 8.47 -14.97 1.13
CA PRO A 55 9.92 -14.96 1.37
C PRO A 55 10.76 -15.47 0.20
N THR A 56 10.14 -16.09 -0.81
CA THR A 56 10.85 -16.61 -1.99
C THR A 56 11.11 -15.50 -3.00
N THR A 57 10.09 -14.68 -3.24
CA THR A 57 10.15 -13.55 -4.17
C THR A 57 10.55 -12.25 -3.47
N VAL A 58 10.48 -12.22 -2.13
CA VAL A 58 10.68 -11.02 -1.32
C VAL A 58 9.68 -9.94 -1.73
N ASP A 59 8.39 -10.23 -1.56
CA ASP A 59 7.31 -9.32 -1.95
C ASP A 59 6.16 -9.32 -0.95
N HIS A 60 5.55 -8.14 -0.76
CA HIS A 60 4.39 -7.94 0.10
C HIS A 60 3.10 -7.74 -0.70
N LEU A 61 2.07 -8.51 -0.37
CA LEU A 61 0.71 -8.33 -0.89
C LEU A 61 -0.19 -7.69 0.17
N TYR A 62 -0.88 -6.60 -0.20
CA TYR A 62 -1.92 -5.95 0.60
C TYR A 62 -3.28 -6.13 -0.06
N THR A 63 -4.23 -6.74 0.64
CA THR A 63 -5.56 -7.02 0.07
C THR A 63 -6.67 -6.96 1.09
N THR A 64 -7.83 -6.47 0.68
CA THR A 64 -9.10 -6.54 1.44
C THR A 64 -9.87 -7.83 1.14
N SER A 65 -9.49 -8.57 0.08
CA SER A 65 -10.18 -9.79 -0.35
C SER A 65 -9.71 -11.00 0.45
N THR A 66 -10.62 -11.55 1.25
CA THR A 66 -10.36 -12.82 1.96
C THR A 66 -10.05 -13.95 0.99
N ALA A 67 -10.72 -14.00 -0.17
CA ALA A 67 -10.48 -15.03 -1.18
C ALA A 67 -9.08 -14.91 -1.82
N GLN A 68 -8.60 -13.68 -2.09
CA GLN A 68 -7.25 -13.47 -2.61
C GLN A 68 -6.19 -13.84 -1.56
N LYS A 69 -6.38 -13.42 -0.30
CA LYS A 69 -5.52 -13.82 0.82
C LYS A 69 -5.39 -15.34 0.91
N GLU A 70 -6.52 -16.05 0.88
CA GLU A 70 -6.54 -17.51 0.97
C GLU A 70 -5.90 -18.19 -0.25
N SER A 71 -6.17 -17.69 -1.46
CA SER A 71 -5.53 -18.21 -2.67
C SER A 71 -4.02 -17.98 -2.66
N ALA A 72 -3.57 -16.77 -2.33
CA ALA A 72 -2.15 -16.42 -2.29
C ALA A 72 -1.38 -17.26 -1.28
N ALA A 73 -2.00 -17.52 -0.11
CA ALA A 73 -1.41 -18.38 0.91
C ALA A 73 -1.37 -19.86 0.51
N ALA A 74 -2.40 -20.34 -0.20
CA ALA A 74 -2.51 -21.76 -0.58
C ALA A 74 -1.71 -22.12 -1.84
N GLN A 75 -1.52 -21.18 -2.75
CA GLN A 75 -1.06 -21.46 -4.12
C GLN A 75 0.19 -20.67 -4.51
N ASP A 76 0.35 -19.45 -4.01
CA ASP A 76 1.35 -18.50 -4.54
C ASP A 76 2.57 -18.34 -3.61
N GLY A 77 2.59 -19.06 -2.47
CA GLY A 77 3.72 -19.09 -1.54
C GLY A 77 3.77 -17.94 -0.55
N TYR A 78 2.76 -17.06 -0.54
CA TYR A 78 2.63 -16.00 0.45
C TYR A 78 2.31 -16.57 1.84
N ARG A 79 2.74 -15.87 2.87
CA ARG A 79 2.40 -16.15 4.26
C ARG A 79 1.61 -14.98 4.80
N TYR A 80 0.43 -15.27 5.34
CA TYR A 80 -0.32 -14.26 6.07
C TYR A 80 0.49 -13.78 7.28
N GLU A 81 0.68 -12.47 7.38
CA GLU A 81 1.38 -11.85 8.50
C GLU A 81 0.39 -11.30 9.51
N GLU A 82 -0.46 -10.36 9.08
CA GLU A 82 -1.37 -9.65 9.97
C GLU A 82 -2.48 -8.88 9.22
N ILE A 83 -3.36 -8.27 10.00
CA ILE A 83 -4.19 -7.14 9.55
C ILE A 83 -3.30 -5.91 9.67
N ALA A 84 -2.78 -5.40 8.55
CA ALA A 84 -1.93 -4.21 8.54
C ALA A 84 -2.68 -2.96 9.04
N GLY A 85 -4.00 -2.95 8.85
CA GLY A 85 -4.91 -1.94 9.39
C GLY A 85 -6.29 -2.07 8.77
N TYR A 86 -7.05 -0.97 8.80
CA TYR A 86 -8.42 -0.91 8.30
C TYR A 86 -8.58 0.22 7.31
N VAL A 87 -9.38 -0.03 6.28
CA VAL A 87 -9.60 0.85 5.12
C VAL A 87 -11.08 0.88 4.76
N TYR A 88 -11.51 1.82 3.94
CA TYR A 88 -12.85 1.82 3.39
C TYR A 88 -12.93 0.94 2.13
N GLU A 89 -14.07 0.30 1.92
CA GLU A 89 -14.34 -0.51 0.72
C GLU A 89 -14.79 0.37 -0.47
N SER A 90 -15.28 1.57 -0.20
CA SER A 90 -15.82 2.50 -1.20
C SER A 90 -15.49 3.95 -0.87
N ASP A 91 -15.80 4.85 -1.81
CA ASP A 91 -15.72 6.30 -1.67
C ASP A 91 -16.64 6.81 -0.56
N VAL A 92 -16.05 7.11 0.60
CA VAL A 92 -16.75 7.64 1.79
C VAL A 92 -15.78 8.50 2.59
N CYS A 93 -16.31 9.49 3.31
CA CYS A 93 -15.52 10.28 4.28
C CYS A 93 -14.27 10.93 3.67
N ASP A 94 -14.39 11.48 2.46
CA ASP A 94 -13.30 12.13 1.70
C ASP A 94 -12.11 11.19 1.45
N SER A 95 -12.38 9.87 1.39
CA SER A 95 -11.40 8.88 1.02
C SER A 95 -11.05 8.98 -0.47
N VAL A 96 -9.87 8.50 -0.81
CA VAL A 96 -9.37 8.42 -2.19
C VAL A 96 -8.99 6.98 -2.51
N PRO A 97 -9.04 6.57 -3.78
CA PRO A 97 -8.66 5.22 -4.17
C PRO A 97 -7.19 4.94 -3.84
N LEU A 98 -6.93 3.76 -3.30
CA LEU A 98 -5.60 3.15 -3.27
C LEU A 98 -5.49 2.25 -4.51
N TYR A 99 -4.79 2.75 -5.52
CA TYR A 99 -4.51 2.00 -6.75
C TYR A 99 -3.52 0.89 -6.46
N HIS A 100 -3.78 -0.29 -7.00
CA HIS A 100 -2.89 -1.45 -6.98
C HIS A 100 -2.39 -1.73 -8.38
N LEU A 101 -1.08 -1.84 -8.49
CA LEU A 101 -0.36 -2.20 -9.69
C LEU A 101 0.52 -3.41 -9.41
N TYR A 102 0.76 -4.22 -10.44
CA TYR A 102 1.59 -5.41 -10.32
C TYR A 102 2.64 -5.50 -11.42
N SER A 103 3.88 -5.77 -11.04
CA SER A 103 4.98 -6.06 -11.97
C SER A 103 5.18 -7.57 -12.09
N TYR A 104 4.85 -8.15 -13.25
CA TYR A 104 5.10 -9.57 -13.50
C TYR A 104 6.59 -9.91 -13.65
N ALA A 105 7.40 -8.95 -14.09
CA ALA A 105 8.83 -9.14 -14.29
C ALA A 105 9.61 -9.05 -12.96
N GLY A 106 9.22 -8.11 -12.09
CA GLY A 106 9.82 -7.92 -10.77
C GLY A 106 9.20 -8.80 -9.69
N THR A 107 7.95 -9.24 -9.88
CA THR A 107 7.10 -9.83 -8.82
C THR A 107 6.90 -8.85 -7.66
N ASP A 108 6.37 -7.66 -7.98
CA ASP A 108 6.20 -6.57 -7.01
C ASP A 108 4.76 -6.04 -7.03
N ASN A 109 4.16 -5.89 -5.85
CA ASN A 109 2.88 -5.22 -5.65
C ASN A 109 3.10 -3.75 -5.25
N PHE A 110 2.77 -2.85 -6.16
CA PHE A 110 2.87 -1.42 -5.96
C PHE A 110 1.51 -0.79 -5.64
N TYR A 111 1.49 0.11 -4.65
CA TYR A 111 0.29 0.80 -4.20
C TYR A 111 0.51 2.30 -4.09
N THR A 112 -0.40 3.08 -4.66
CA THR A 112 -0.36 4.54 -4.57
C THR A 112 -1.75 5.13 -4.56
N ILE A 113 -1.90 6.32 -3.97
CA ILE A 113 -3.12 7.11 -4.10
C ILE A 113 -3.00 8.19 -5.18
N ASP A 114 -1.81 8.39 -5.73
CA ASP A 114 -1.55 9.34 -6.80
C ASP A 114 -1.89 8.68 -8.14
N GLU A 115 -2.98 9.13 -8.75
CA GLU A 115 -3.42 8.62 -10.04
C GLU A 115 -2.40 8.89 -11.15
N GLU A 116 -1.67 10.01 -11.09
CA GLU A 116 -0.64 10.33 -12.08
C GLU A 116 0.58 9.42 -11.91
N GLU A 117 1.00 9.13 -10.68
CA GLU A 117 2.05 8.13 -10.40
C GLU A 117 1.62 6.75 -10.91
N ALA A 118 0.40 6.32 -10.60
CA ALA A 118 -0.16 5.06 -11.07
C ALA A 118 -0.17 4.95 -12.60
N VAL A 119 -0.66 5.98 -13.30
CA VAL A 119 -0.70 5.99 -14.78
C VAL A 119 0.71 5.98 -15.37
N ASN A 120 1.64 6.75 -14.80
CA ASN A 120 3.02 6.81 -15.28
C ASN A 120 3.75 5.47 -15.09
N VAL A 121 3.63 4.86 -13.91
CA VAL A 121 4.23 3.56 -13.58
C VAL A 121 3.67 2.45 -14.48
N ALA A 122 2.35 2.47 -14.75
CA ALA A 122 1.73 1.52 -15.69
C ALA A 122 2.16 1.72 -17.15
N ALA A 123 2.41 2.96 -17.57
CA ALA A 123 2.77 3.28 -18.95
C ALA A 123 4.26 3.06 -19.25
N HIS A 124 5.15 3.24 -18.27
CA HIS A 124 6.58 3.37 -18.52
C HIS A 124 7.46 2.40 -17.71
N ASP A 125 6.97 1.86 -16.58
CA ASP A 125 7.83 1.18 -15.61
C ASP A 125 7.54 -0.34 -15.50
N GLY A 126 6.78 -0.89 -16.45
CA GLY A 126 6.55 -2.33 -16.57
C GLY A 126 5.52 -2.90 -15.61
N TYR A 127 4.74 -2.04 -14.95
CA TYR A 127 3.62 -2.44 -14.10
C TYR A 127 2.32 -2.52 -14.89
N THR A 128 1.40 -3.35 -14.42
CA THR A 128 0.03 -3.43 -14.93
C THR A 128 -0.93 -2.93 -13.86
N MET A 129 -1.83 -2.01 -14.22
CA MET A 129 -2.92 -1.59 -13.35
C MET A 129 -3.84 -2.77 -13.05
N VAL A 130 -3.92 -3.16 -11.77
CA VAL A 130 -4.80 -4.22 -11.29
C VAL A 130 -6.18 -3.64 -10.98
N GLY A 131 -6.22 -2.48 -10.34
CA GLY A 131 -7.45 -1.74 -10.02
C GLY A 131 -7.36 -1.02 -8.69
N THR A 132 -8.52 -0.71 -8.09
CA THR A 132 -8.60 -0.11 -6.76
C THR A 132 -8.60 -1.21 -5.69
N ALA A 133 -7.58 -1.25 -4.84
CA ALA A 133 -7.49 -2.22 -3.75
C ALA A 133 -8.34 -1.85 -2.53
N ALA A 134 -8.48 -0.55 -2.26
CA ALA A 134 -9.22 0.01 -1.14
C ALA A 134 -9.42 1.52 -1.32
N TRP A 135 -10.06 2.15 -0.34
CA TRP A 135 -10.15 3.60 -0.20
C TRP A 135 -9.53 4.04 1.12
N VAL A 136 -8.62 5.00 1.07
CA VAL A 136 -7.81 5.46 2.22
C VAL A 136 -7.94 6.96 2.42
N ILE A 137 -7.61 7.45 3.61
CA ILE A 137 -7.62 8.89 3.87
C ILE A 137 -6.32 9.49 3.33
N PRO A 138 -6.36 10.52 2.46
CA PRO A 138 -5.16 11.20 2.03
C PRO A 138 -4.52 11.89 3.23
N THR A 139 -3.22 11.74 3.41
CA THR A 139 -2.47 12.58 4.36
C THR A 139 -2.47 13.99 3.79
N ASP A 140 -2.98 14.97 4.55
CA ASP A 140 -3.03 16.38 4.14
C ASP A 140 -1.69 16.81 3.51
N GLN A 141 -1.66 16.92 2.18
CA GLN A 141 -0.61 17.61 1.45
C GLN A 141 -0.87 19.10 1.60
N THR A 142 -0.77 19.63 2.82
CA THR A 142 -1.00 21.06 3.12
C THR A 142 -2.24 21.63 2.43
N GLN A 143 -3.40 21.59 3.09
CA GLN A 143 -4.33 22.70 2.89
C GLN A 143 -3.55 23.96 3.26
N THR A 144 -3.08 24.70 2.25
CA THR A 144 -2.70 26.09 2.44
C THR A 144 -3.98 26.80 2.83
N PHE A 145 -4.26 26.84 4.13
CA PHE A 145 -5.17 27.82 4.69
C PHE A 145 -4.54 29.18 4.39
N THR A 146 -4.87 29.75 3.23
CA THR A 146 -4.84 31.19 3.05
C THR A 146 -5.87 31.75 4.00
N LYS A 147 -5.43 31.96 5.24
CA LYS A 147 -6.08 32.84 6.20
C LYS A 147 -5.97 34.26 5.64
N THR A 148 -6.86 34.64 4.74
CA THR A 148 -7.17 36.05 4.56
C THR A 148 -8.17 36.44 5.65
N HIS A 149 -7.62 36.78 6.82
CA HIS A 149 -8.25 37.76 7.70
C HIS A 149 -7.82 39.14 7.21
N SER A 150 -8.72 39.87 6.54
CA SER A 150 -9.17 41.24 6.87
C SER A 150 -10.10 41.75 5.78
#